data_AF-A0A329R519-F1
#
_entry.id   AF-A0A329R519-F1
#
_cell.length_a   1.000
_cell.length_b   1.000
_cell.length_c   1.000
_cell.angle_alpha   90.00
_cell.angle_beta   90.00
_cell.angle_gamma   90.00
#
_symmetry.space_group_name_H-M   'P 1'
#
loop_
_entity.id
_entity.type
_entity.pdbx_description
1 polymer ?
#
loop_
_entity_poly.entity_id
_entity_poly.type
_entity_poly.pdbx_seq_one_letter_code
_entity_poly.pdbx_strand_id
1 'polypeptide(L)'
;MSMRDYVQKTRHLASCIVAKPIDMASQVHVFVFGMREGITRYCLTRPEPSTLEEAFALALCEDYVVASSYARALSATARESATEPMEIDAIDASNSRQRNGSRGSGGRNGGSLTCFRCRKSVHRAAVCRAPAPVLAHVD
;
A
#
# COMPACT_ATOMS: atom_id res chain seq x y z
N MET A 1 -9.55 23.71 -3.63
CA MET A 1 -10.40 22.83 -4.45
C MET A 1 -9.84 21.41 -4.35
N SER A 2 -10.67 20.37 -4.17
CA SER A 2 -10.17 18.99 -4.06
C SER A 2 -9.72 18.46 -5.43
N MET A 3 -8.91 17.40 -5.45
CA MET A 3 -8.50 16.77 -6.71
C MET A 3 -9.70 16.22 -7.49
N ARG A 4 -10.72 15.70 -6.78
CA ARG A 4 -11.97 15.22 -7.38
C ARG A 4 -12.73 16.34 -8.08
N ASP A 5 -12.90 17.48 -7.41
CA ASP A 5 -13.57 18.64 -8.00
C ASP A 5 -12.80 19.15 -9.24
N TYR A 6 -11.46 19.11 -9.19
CA TYR A 6 -10.61 19.50 -10.32
C TYR A 6 -10.81 18.59 -11.52
N VAL A 7 -10.72 17.28 -11.32
CA VAL A 7 -10.96 16.29 -12.38
C VAL A 7 -12.38 16.43 -12.97
N GLN A 8 -13.40 16.62 -12.13
CA GLN A 8 -14.78 16.78 -12.59
C GLN A 8 -14.96 18.05 -13.42
N LYS A 9 -14.44 19.19 -12.96
CA LYS A 9 -14.49 20.44 -13.73
C LYS A 9 -13.74 20.34 -15.05
N THR A 10 -12.54 19.75 -15.05
CA THR A 10 -11.78 19.56 -16.30
C THR A 10 -12.51 18.63 -17.25
N ARG A 11 -13.10 17.53 -16.77
CA ARG A 11 -13.92 16.62 -17.60
C ARG A 11 -15.10 17.37 -18.24
N HIS A 12 -15.78 18.20 -17.46
CA HIS A 12 -16.86 19.03 -17.98
C HIS A 12 -16.36 20.00 -19.05
N LEU A 13 -15.27 20.73 -18.79
CA LEU A 13 -14.68 21.65 -19.76
C LEU A 13 -14.29 20.94 -21.06
N ALA A 14 -13.64 19.77 -20.97
CA ALA A 14 -13.29 18.96 -22.14
C ALA A 14 -14.54 18.55 -22.94
N SER A 15 -15.62 18.16 -22.25
CA SER A 15 -16.90 17.82 -22.90
C SER A 15 -17.57 19.00 -23.62
N CYS A 16 -17.28 20.23 -23.20
CA CYS A 16 -17.83 21.44 -23.82
C CYS A 16 -17.09 21.85 -25.11
N ILE A 17 -15.96 21.23 -25.45
CA ILE A 17 -15.20 21.55 -26.67
C ILE A 17 -15.80 20.78 -27.86
N VAL A 18 -16.80 21.39 -28.52
CA VAL A 18 -17.58 20.72 -29.59
C VAL A 18 -17.03 20.97 -31.00
N ALA A 19 -16.37 22.10 -31.24
CA ALA A 19 -16.03 22.54 -32.60
C ALA A 19 -14.61 22.14 -33.06
N LYS A 20 -13.59 22.66 -32.37
CA LYS A 20 -12.18 22.45 -32.70
C LYS A 20 -11.50 21.83 -31.49
N PRO A 21 -11.56 20.49 -31.33
CA PRO A 21 -10.95 19.84 -30.18
C PRO A 21 -9.44 20.08 -30.19
N ILE A 22 -8.93 20.41 -29.01
CA ILE A 22 -7.49 20.50 -28.76
C ILE A 22 -6.91 19.09 -28.90
N ASP A 23 -5.67 18.95 -29.37
CA ASP A 23 -5.04 17.63 -29.41
C ASP A 23 -4.87 17.04 -27.99
N MET A 24 -4.87 15.72 -27.88
CA MET A 24 -4.88 15.04 -26.57
C MET A 24 -3.65 15.36 -25.72
N ALA A 25 -2.48 15.52 -26.35
CA ALA A 25 -1.25 15.86 -25.64
C ALA A 25 -1.33 17.26 -25.04
N SER A 26 -1.84 18.24 -25.78
CA SER A 26 -2.09 19.59 -25.27
C SER A 26 -3.16 19.61 -24.18
N GLN A 27 -4.23 18.81 -24.30
CA GLN A 27 -5.23 18.70 -23.24
C GLN A 27 -4.64 18.14 -21.94
N VAL A 28 -3.85 17.07 -22.03
CA VAL A 28 -3.14 16.49 -20.89
C VAL A 28 -2.15 17.50 -20.31
N HIS A 29 -1.37 18.18 -21.15
CA HIS A 29 -0.41 19.17 -20.71
C HIS A 29 -1.10 20.31 -19.95
N VAL A 30 -2.20 20.86 -20.47
CA VAL A 30 -2.99 21.89 -19.79
C VAL A 30 -3.56 21.36 -18.47
N PHE A 31 -4.06 20.12 -18.44
CA PHE A 31 -4.56 19.51 -17.21
C PHE A 31 -3.47 19.40 -16.14
N VAL A 32 -2.32 18.80 -16.46
CA VAL A 32 -1.19 18.64 -15.53
C VAL A 32 -0.61 19.99 -15.12
N PHE A 33 -0.51 20.94 -16.05
CA PHE A 33 0.01 22.27 -15.77
C PHE A 33 -0.93 23.08 -14.85
N GLY A 34 -2.25 22.89 -15.00
CA GLY A 34 -3.26 23.53 -14.14
C GLY A 34 -3.38 22.92 -12.74
N MET A 35 -2.77 21.75 -12.48
CA MET A 35 -2.77 21.14 -11.14
C MET A 35 -1.98 21.99 -10.15
N ARG A 36 -2.44 21.99 -8.89
CA ARG A 36 -1.65 22.55 -7.78
C ARG A 36 -0.29 21.87 -7.73
N GLU A 37 0.77 22.67 -7.60
CA GLU A 37 2.13 22.17 -7.45
C GLU A 37 2.26 21.28 -6.19
N GLY A 38 2.97 20.17 -6.33
CA GLY A 38 3.11 19.17 -5.27
C GLY A 38 3.40 17.76 -5.81
N ILE A 39 3.42 16.79 -4.89
CA ILE A 39 3.77 15.39 -5.18
C ILE A 39 2.89 14.83 -6.30
N THR A 40 1.58 15.03 -6.22
CA THR A 40 0.62 14.52 -7.21
C THR A 40 0.95 15.03 -8.63
N ARG A 41 1.25 16.32 -8.81
CA ARG A 41 1.63 16.88 -10.12
C ARG A 41 2.95 16.31 -10.63
N TYR A 42 3.94 16.17 -9.75
CA TYR A 42 5.23 15.57 -10.10
C TYR A 42 5.04 14.11 -10.55
N CYS A 43 4.26 13.32 -9.81
CA CYS A 43 3.98 11.92 -10.16
C CYS A 43 3.35 11.76 -11.54
N LEU A 44 2.62 12.75 -12.06
CA LEU A 44 2.01 12.70 -13.39
C LEU A 44 2.96 13.07 -14.54
N THR A 45 4.04 13.80 -14.26
CA THR A 45 5.06 14.13 -15.28
C THR A 45 5.97 12.95 -15.64
N ARG A 46 6.01 11.91 -14.80
CA ARG A 46 6.85 10.71 -15.00
C ARG A 46 6.23 9.64 -15.92
N PRO A 47 4.93 9.29 -15.81
CA PRO A 47 4.29 8.32 -16.69
C PRO A 47 3.85 8.89 -18.03
N GLU A 48 3.86 10.22 -18.20
CA GLU A 48 3.49 10.93 -19.43
C GLU A 48 2.16 10.43 -20.03
N PRO A 49 1.02 10.68 -19.34
CA PRO A 49 -0.27 10.15 -19.76
C PRO A 49 -0.62 10.60 -21.19
N SER A 50 -1.17 9.68 -21.98
CA SER A 50 -1.46 9.92 -23.40
C SER A 50 -2.87 10.49 -23.63
N THR A 51 -3.74 10.36 -22.63
CA THR A 51 -5.14 10.81 -22.66
C THR A 51 -5.55 11.51 -21.38
N LEU A 52 -6.62 12.32 -21.43
CA LEU A 52 -7.17 12.96 -20.24
C LEU A 52 -7.68 11.93 -19.22
N GLU A 53 -8.30 10.85 -19.67
CA GLU A 53 -8.82 9.79 -18.80
C GLU A 53 -7.71 9.11 -18.00
N GLU A 54 -6.57 8.81 -18.64
CA GLU A 54 -5.38 8.29 -17.96
C GLU A 54 -4.85 9.30 -16.95
N ALA A 55 -4.74 10.57 -17.34
CA ALA A 55 -4.30 11.63 -16.45
C ALA A 55 -5.25 11.80 -15.24
N PHE A 56 -6.56 11.68 -15.44
CA PHE A 56 -7.54 11.73 -14.36
C PHE A 56 -7.39 10.54 -13.40
N ALA A 57 -7.23 9.32 -13.93
CA ALA A 57 -7.05 8.13 -13.11
C ALA A 57 -5.77 8.22 -12.27
N LEU A 58 -4.67 8.65 -12.88
CA LEU A 58 -3.40 8.87 -12.19
C LEU A 58 -3.51 9.96 -11.13
N ALA A 59 -4.11 11.12 -11.44
CA ALA A 59 -4.27 12.20 -10.48
C ALA A 59 -5.05 11.77 -9.24
N LEU A 60 -6.14 11.01 -9.41
CA LEU A 60 -6.95 10.49 -8.31
C LEU A 60 -6.22 9.41 -7.51
N CYS A 61 -5.49 8.52 -8.18
CA CYS A 61 -4.70 7.48 -7.53
C CYS A 61 -3.60 8.10 -6.66
N GLU A 62 -2.85 9.03 -7.22
CA GLU A 62 -1.74 9.69 -6.54
C GLU A 62 -2.22 10.59 -5.39
N ASP A 63 -3.30 11.35 -5.56
CA ASP A 63 -3.92 12.12 -4.47
C ASP A 63 -4.33 11.21 -3.30
N TYR A 64 -4.91 10.04 -3.60
CA TYR A 64 -5.24 9.04 -2.59
C TYR A 64 -3.99 8.46 -1.91
N VAL A 65 -2.96 8.08 -2.67
CA VAL A 65 -1.70 7.54 -2.13
C VAL A 65 -1.04 8.56 -1.21
N VAL A 66 -0.96 9.82 -1.64
CA VAL A 66 -0.42 10.92 -0.85
C VAL A 66 -1.24 11.11 0.43
N ALA A 67 -2.56 11.27 0.33
CA ALA A 67 -3.42 11.44 1.50
C ALA A 67 -3.34 10.26 2.49
N SER A 68 -3.31 9.02 1.98
CA SER A 68 -3.19 7.81 2.78
C SER A 68 -1.82 7.70 3.47
N SER A 69 -0.75 8.12 2.80
CA SER A 69 0.60 8.13 3.39
C SER A 69 0.69 9.05 4.60
N TYR A 70 0.08 10.25 4.53
CA TYR A 70 -0.01 11.17 5.66
C TYR A 70 -0.87 10.61 6.80
N ALA A 71 -2.04 10.03 6.49
CA ALA A 71 -2.89 9.41 7.49
C ALA A 71 -2.16 8.27 8.24
N ARG A 72 -1.39 7.45 7.50
CA ARG A 72 -0.57 6.40 8.09
C ARG A 72 0.58 6.96 8.92
N ALA A 73 1.26 8.01 8.47
CA ALA A 73 2.31 8.66 9.24
C ALA A 73 1.78 9.20 10.57
N LEU A 74 0.62 9.87 10.57
CA LEU A 74 -0.04 10.35 11.78
C LEU A 74 -0.42 9.21 12.74
N SER A 75 -0.87 8.07 12.20
CA SER A 75 -1.17 6.90 13.03
C SER A 75 0.09 6.27 13.65
N ALA A 76 1.23 6.35 12.97
CA ALA A 76 2.50 5.82 13.47
C ALA A 76 3.06 6.70 14.59
N THR A 77 3.06 8.03 14.41
CA THR A 77 3.53 8.98 15.43
C THR A 77 2.64 8.95 16.69
N ALA A 78 1.33 8.71 16.54
CA ALA A 78 0.43 8.49 17.67
C ALA A 78 0.73 7.20 18.47
N ARG A 79 1.27 6.16 17.81
CA ARG A 79 1.70 4.92 18.51
C ARG A 79 3.05 5.08 19.19
N GLU A 80 3.93 5.89 18.62
CA GLU A 80 5.26 6.17 19.15
C GLU A 80 5.18 6.97 20.46
N SER A 81 4.25 7.92 20.54
CA SER A 81 3.96 8.68 21.77
C SER A 81 3.21 7.88 22.85
N ALA A 82 2.71 6.69 22.54
CA ALA A 82 2.00 5.84 23.49
C ALA A 82 2.89 4.83 24.22
N THR A 83 4.17 4.72 23.85
CA THR A 83 5.09 3.73 24.43
C THR A 83 6.36 4.43 24.92
N GLU A 84 6.34 4.96 26.14
CA GLU A 84 7.58 5.26 26.84
C GLU A 84 8.40 3.95 26.91
N PRO A 85 9.64 3.93 26.41
CA PRO A 85 10.45 2.73 26.41
C PRO A 85 10.74 2.35 27.86
N MET A 86 10.21 1.22 28.30
CA MET A 86 10.61 0.66 29.58
C MET A 86 12.08 0.25 29.47
N GLU A 87 12.94 0.88 30.28
CA GLU A 87 14.36 0.58 30.34
C GLU A 87 14.53 -0.85 30.89
N ILE A 88 15.06 -1.75 30.06
CA ILE A 88 15.34 -3.13 30.46
C ILE A 88 16.79 -3.19 30.90
N ASP A 89 17.02 -3.26 32.21
CA ASP A 89 18.36 -3.47 32.78
C ASP A 89 18.93 -4.81 32.30
N ALA A 90 20.10 -4.75 31.65
CA ALA A 90 20.82 -5.93 31.20
C ALA A 90 21.41 -6.67 32.42
N ILE A 91 20.88 -7.86 32.70
CA ILE A 91 21.44 -8.76 33.70
C ILE A 91 22.73 -9.36 33.13
N ASP A 92 23.89 -8.92 33.60
CA ASP A 92 25.19 -9.53 33.27
C ASP A 92 25.28 -10.91 33.93
N ALA A 93 24.91 -11.95 33.18
CA ALA A 93 25.14 -13.34 33.57
C ALA A 93 26.60 -13.73 33.27
N SER A 94 27.52 -13.15 34.03
CA SER A 94 28.88 -13.66 34.11
C SER A 94 28.87 -15.06 34.74
N ASN A 95 29.22 -16.05 33.93
CA ASN A 95 29.83 -17.33 34.30
C ASN A 95 28.89 -18.54 34.57
N SER A 96 28.53 -19.26 33.50
CA SER A 96 28.71 -20.72 33.51
C SER A 96 29.00 -21.24 32.10
N ARG A 97 30.23 -21.74 31.92
CA ARG A 97 30.78 -22.29 30.69
C ARG A 97 30.03 -23.58 30.29
N GLN A 98 29.30 -23.58 29.17
CA GLN A 98 29.19 -24.78 28.32
C GLN A 98 28.89 -24.41 26.86
N ARG A 99 30.00 -24.24 26.14
CA ARG A 99 30.24 -24.43 24.71
C ARG A 99 29.11 -25.13 23.90
N ASN A 100 28.51 -24.42 22.94
CA ASN A 100 28.71 -24.72 21.51
C ASN A 100 28.13 -23.60 20.64
N GLY A 101 28.96 -23.06 19.75
CA GLY A 101 28.59 -21.99 18.84
C GLY A 101 27.68 -22.45 17.72
N SER A 102 26.81 -21.55 17.26
CA SER A 102 26.30 -21.52 15.90
C SER A 102 25.97 -20.06 15.56
N ARG A 103 26.89 -19.41 14.86
CA ARG A 103 26.55 -18.26 14.00
C ARG A 103 25.63 -18.81 12.90
N GLY A 104 24.44 -18.23 12.73
CA GLY A 104 23.52 -18.67 11.69
C GLY A 104 22.28 -17.80 11.59
N SER A 105 22.32 -16.82 10.70
CA SER A 105 21.13 -16.22 10.10
C SER A 105 20.27 -17.29 9.43
N GLY A 106 18.95 -17.21 9.60
CA GLY A 106 17.97 -17.85 8.74
C GLY A 106 17.22 -19.05 9.33
N GLY A 107 15.88 -19.01 9.23
CA GLY A 107 15.09 -20.24 9.32
C GLY A 107 13.70 -20.05 9.91
N ARG A 108 12.72 -19.79 9.04
CA ARG A 108 11.31 -20.09 9.32
C ARG A 108 11.19 -21.59 9.62
N ASN A 109 10.90 -22.00 10.87
CA ASN A 109 10.03 -23.13 11.23
C ASN A 109 10.29 -23.63 12.66
N GLY A 110 9.21 -23.95 13.38
CA GLY A 110 9.27 -24.71 14.62
C GLY A 110 7.90 -24.96 15.25
N GLY A 111 6.91 -24.10 14.99
CA GLY A 111 5.52 -24.41 15.29
C GLY A 111 4.96 -25.39 14.26
N SER A 112 4.52 -26.57 14.71
CA SER A 112 3.75 -27.54 13.92
C SER A 112 2.61 -26.84 13.17
N LEU A 113 2.83 -26.50 11.90
CA LEU A 113 1.82 -25.90 11.04
C LEU A 113 0.81 -26.99 10.68
N THR A 114 -0.26 -27.08 11.47
CA THR A 114 -1.39 -27.95 11.15
C THR A 114 -2.07 -27.48 9.88
N CYS A 115 -2.31 -28.39 8.95
CA CYS A 115 -3.08 -28.11 7.74
C CYS A 115 -4.47 -27.59 8.10
N PHE A 116 -4.84 -26.37 7.72
CA PHE A 116 -6.18 -25.82 8.00
C PHE A 116 -7.32 -26.62 7.35
N ARG A 117 -7.03 -27.46 6.33
CA ARG A 117 -8.03 -28.33 5.69
C ARG A 117 -8.30 -29.62 6.44
N CYS A 118 -7.26 -30.29 6.98
CA CYS A 118 -7.41 -31.62 7.62
C CYS A 118 -6.86 -31.72 9.06
N ARG A 119 -6.38 -30.59 9.61
CA ARG A 119 -5.77 -30.42 10.93
C ARG A 119 -4.54 -31.31 11.23
N LYS A 120 -3.97 -32.00 10.24
CA LYS A 120 -2.72 -32.78 10.38
C LYS A 120 -1.48 -31.91 10.17
N SER A 121 -0.41 -32.16 10.92
CA SER A 121 0.86 -31.42 10.87
C SER A 121 1.82 -31.86 9.76
N VAL A 122 1.47 -32.90 9.01
CA VAL A 122 2.35 -33.55 8.02
C VAL A 122 2.53 -32.72 6.74
N HIS A 123 1.59 -31.82 6.41
CA HIS A 123 1.62 -31.06 5.16
C HIS A 123 0.88 -29.71 5.27
N ARG A 124 1.08 -28.81 4.30
CA ARG A 124 0.39 -27.51 4.22
C ARG A 124 -0.93 -27.61 3.43
N ALA A 125 -1.87 -26.69 3.68
CA ALA A 125 -3.17 -26.67 3.00
C ALA A 125 -3.09 -26.66 1.46
N ALA A 126 -2.06 -26.03 0.89
CA ALA A 126 -1.85 -25.96 -0.56
C ALA A 126 -1.58 -27.33 -1.22
N VAL A 127 -0.99 -28.28 -0.50
CA VAL A 127 -0.68 -29.65 -0.98
C VAL A 127 -1.64 -30.70 -0.41
N CYS A 128 -2.69 -30.27 0.31
CA CYS A 128 -3.66 -31.16 0.90
C CYS A 128 -4.69 -31.64 -0.14
N ARG A 129 -4.86 -32.95 -0.27
CA ARG A 129 -5.88 -33.59 -1.12
C ARG A 129 -7.28 -33.66 -0.50
N ALA A 130 -7.47 -33.17 0.73
CA ALA A 130 -8.80 -33.11 1.34
C ALA A 130 -9.69 -32.09 0.60
N PRO A 131 -11.00 -32.36 0.43
CA PRO A 131 -11.94 -31.40 -0.14
C PRO A 131 -11.88 -30.07 0.63
N ALA A 132 -12.05 -28.95 -0.07
CA ALA A 132 -12.15 -27.66 0.60
C ALA A 132 -13.39 -27.65 1.50
N PRO A 133 -13.28 -27.17 2.76
CA PRO A 133 -14.44 -27.07 3.63
C PRO A 133 -15.46 -26.12 2.99
N VAL A 134 -16.68 -26.61 2.77
CA VAL A 134 -17.81 -25.78 2.35
C VAL A 134 -18.21 -24.96 3.57
N LEU A 135 -18.03 -23.64 3.50
CA LEU A 135 -18.56 -22.72 4.49
C LEU A 135 -20.10 -22.75 4.35
N ALA A 136 -20.76 -23.55 5.16
CA ALA A 136 -22.19 -23.35 5.40
C ALA A 136 -22.31 -22.05 6.21
N HIS A 137 -22.83 -21.00 5.57
CA HIS A 137 -23.33 -19.84 6.27
C HIS A 137 -24.48 -20.32 7.17
N VAL A 138 -24.36 -20.11 8.47
CA VAL A 138 -25.44 -20.26 9.44
C VAL A 138 -25.69 -18.85 9.96
N ASP A 139 -26.90 -18.35 9.76
CA ASP A 139 -27.38 -17.04 10.22
C ASP A 139 -27.23 -16.85 11.75
#